data_AF-A0A8H6TJK1-F1
#
_entry.id   AF-A0A8H6TJK1-F1
#
_cell.length_a   1.000
_cell.length_b   1.000
_cell.length_c   1.000
_cell.angle_alpha   90.00
_cell.angle_beta   90.00
_cell.angle_gamma   90.00
#
_symmetry.space_group_name_H-M   'P 1'
#
loop_
_entity.id
_entity.type
_entity.pdbx_description
1 polymer ?
#
loop_
_entity_poly.entity_id
_entity_poly.type
_entity_poly.pdbx_seq_one_letter_code
_entity_poly.pdbx_strand_id
1 'polypeptide(L)'
;MAEVVLRHNPSKDDTEWHFTIPPNNLTIPAKAKNPYLYGKAISFTESKIVLRMQPLPNNRILQSDDKSKFILLSFGELRFPETTLKTTADYMIRLFKEGLFLNGIQYRFYHHSNTLT
;
A
#
# COMPACT_ATOMS: atom_id res chain seq x y z
N MET A 1 -4.58 -14.95 3.86
CA MET A 1 -3.45 -14.39 3.09
C MET A 1 -2.39 -13.96 4.09
N ALA A 2 -1.10 -14.14 3.81
CA ALA A 2 -0.05 -13.71 4.73
C ALA A 2 -0.08 -12.18 4.86
N GLU A 3 -0.21 -11.68 6.09
CA GLU A 3 -0.20 -10.26 6.42
C GLU A 3 1.14 -9.94 7.09
N VAL A 4 1.78 -8.86 6.63
CA VAL A 4 3.00 -8.35 7.25
C VAL A 4 2.69 -6.97 7.80
N VAL A 5 2.86 -6.81 9.11
CA VAL A 5 2.75 -5.48 9.72
C VAL A 5 4.03 -4.70 9.39
N LEU A 6 3.86 -3.55 8.74
CA LEU A 6 4.95 -2.64 8.37
C LEU A 6 5.23 -1.62 9.47
N ARG A 7 4.17 -1.15 10.14
CA ARG A 7 4.22 -0.19 11.24
C ARG A 7 3.00 -0.36 12.11
N HIS A 8 3.17 -0.30 13.43
CA HIS A 8 2.08 -0.18 14.39
C HIS A 8 1.83 1.31 14.71
N ASN A 9 0.57 1.66 14.93
CA ASN A 9 0.11 2.98 15.35
C ASN A 9 0.77 4.12 14.57
N PRO A 10 0.59 4.19 13.24
CA PRO A 10 1.14 5.29 12.44
C PRO A 10 0.73 6.64 13.02
N SER A 11 1.69 7.57 13.09
CA SER A 11 1.39 8.92 13.59
C SER A 11 0.89 9.79 12.45
N LYS A 12 -0.06 10.67 12.76
CA LYS A 12 -0.44 11.74 11.82
C LYS A 12 0.77 12.59 11.41
N ASP A 13 1.80 12.66 12.23
CA ASP A 13 3.00 13.48 12.00
C ASP A 13 4.11 12.72 11.27
N ASP A 14 3.88 11.47 10.82
CA ASP A 14 4.87 10.75 10.02
C ASP A 14 5.22 11.52 8.73
N THR A 15 6.51 11.58 8.44
CA THR A 15 7.07 12.21 7.23
C THR A 15 7.75 11.21 6.30
N GLU A 16 7.97 9.98 6.74
CA GLU A 16 8.77 8.97 6.02
C GLU A 16 8.14 7.57 6.09
N TRP A 17 8.19 6.84 4.97
CA TRP A 17 7.60 5.51 4.80
C TRP A 17 8.63 4.52 4.24
N HIS A 18 9.62 4.17 5.07
CA HIS A 18 10.66 3.18 4.74
C HIS A 18 10.36 1.84 5.42
N PHE A 19 10.29 0.79 4.61
CA PHE A 19 9.99 -0.56 5.08
C PHE A 19 10.99 -1.57 4.50
N THR A 20 11.52 -2.41 5.37
CA THR A 20 12.36 -3.55 5.00
C THR A 20 11.62 -4.84 5.35
N ILE A 21 11.46 -5.71 4.36
CA ILE A 21 10.67 -6.92 4.46
C ILE A 21 11.50 -8.09 3.94
N PRO A 22 11.55 -9.22 4.68
CA PRO A 22 12.17 -10.43 4.20
C PRO A 22 11.57 -10.89 2.85
N PRO A 23 12.38 -11.31 1.86
CA PRO A 23 11.88 -11.72 0.55
C PRO A 23 10.79 -12.80 0.60
N ASN A 24 10.85 -13.69 1.60
CA ASN A 24 9.86 -14.75 1.82
C ASN A 24 8.44 -14.21 2.06
N ASN A 25 8.29 -12.96 2.51
CA ASN A 25 7.00 -12.36 2.76
C ASN A 25 6.42 -11.66 1.51
N LEU A 26 7.19 -11.58 0.42
CA LEU A 26 6.75 -11.06 -0.88
C LEU A 26 6.34 -12.18 -1.85
N THR A 27 6.28 -13.43 -1.38
CA THR A 27 5.91 -14.56 -2.22
C THR A 27 4.40 -14.62 -2.45
N ILE A 28 3.99 -14.90 -3.68
CA ILE A 28 2.59 -15.16 -4.01
C ILE A 28 2.17 -16.49 -3.36
N PRO A 29 0.99 -16.57 -2.70
CA PRO A 29 0.52 -17.81 -2.12
C PRO A 29 0.42 -18.93 -3.15
N ALA A 30 0.95 -20.12 -2.84
CA ALA A 30 0.94 -21.28 -3.75
C ALA A 30 -0.47 -21.69 -4.22
N LYS A 31 -1.51 -21.40 -3.42
CA LYS A 31 -2.92 -21.68 -3.73
C LYS A 31 -3.61 -20.56 -4.51
N ALA A 32 -2.87 -19.59 -5.05
CA ALA A 32 -3.44 -18.50 -5.84
C ALA A 32 -4.06 -19.03 -7.14
N LYS A 33 -5.37 -18.81 -7.34
CA LYS A 33 -6.09 -19.26 -8.54
C LYS A 33 -5.54 -18.63 -9.83
N ASN A 34 -5.05 -17.39 -9.76
CA ASN A 34 -4.40 -16.71 -10.86
C ASN A 34 -3.21 -15.88 -10.34
N PRO A 35 -2.01 -16.48 -10.23
CA PRO A 35 -0.82 -15.82 -9.69
C PRO A 35 -0.47 -14.52 -10.42
N TYR A 36 -0.76 -14.43 -11.73
CA TYR A 36 -0.46 -13.26 -12.54
C TYR A 36 -1.25 -12.01 -12.13
N LEU A 37 -2.35 -12.16 -11.39
CA LEU A 37 -3.14 -11.02 -10.88
C LEU A 37 -2.68 -10.57 -9.49
N TYR A 38 -1.80 -11.32 -8.82
CA TYR A 38 -1.34 -10.96 -7.49
C TYR A 38 -0.29 -9.86 -7.55
N GLY A 39 -0.33 -8.98 -6.57
CA GLY A 39 0.66 -7.94 -6.39
C GLY A 39 0.72 -7.45 -4.96
N LYS A 40 1.58 -6.46 -4.74
CA LYS A 40 1.81 -5.81 -3.45
C LYS A 40 0.68 -4.83 -3.18
N ALA A 41 -0.01 -5.01 -2.05
CA ALA A 41 -1.02 -4.07 -1.58
C ALA A 41 -0.74 -3.67 -0.13
N ILE A 42 -0.68 -2.37 0.12
CA ILE A 42 -0.46 -1.79 1.45
C ILE A 42 -1.72 -1.09 1.91
N SER A 43 -2.22 -1.46 3.08
CA SER A 43 -3.38 -0.83 3.71
C SER A 43 -2.97 -0.02 4.92
N PHE A 44 -3.51 1.18 5.02
CA PHE A 44 -3.31 2.10 6.12
C PHE A 44 -4.57 2.14 6.97
N THR A 45 -4.39 1.93 8.27
CA THR A 45 -5.43 2.05 9.30
C THR A 45 -4.88 2.89 10.44
N GLU A 46 -5.74 3.27 11.38
CA GLU A 46 -5.31 3.95 12.61
C GLU A 46 -4.28 3.14 13.42
N SER A 47 -4.47 1.82 13.49
CA SER A 47 -3.69 0.95 14.38
C SER A 47 -2.45 0.35 13.72
N LYS A 48 -2.43 0.25 12.38
CA LYS A 48 -1.31 -0.36 11.65
C LYS A 48 -1.30 -0.03 10.16
N ILE A 49 -0.10 -0.13 9.60
CA ILE A 49 0.16 -0.22 8.16
C ILE A 49 0.53 -1.67 7.86
N VAL A 50 -0.12 -2.28 6.88
CA VAL A 50 0.06 -3.71 6.56
C VAL A 50 0.28 -3.95 5.08
N LEU A 51 1.23 -4.82 4.74
CA LEU A 51 1.43 -5.35 3.40
C LEU A 51 0.74 -6.72 3.26
N ARG A 52 0.08 -6.91 2.11
CA ARG A 52 -0.47 -8.20 1.68
C ARG A 52 -0.12 -8.48 0.22
N MET A 53 0.14 -9.75 -0.07
CA MET A 53 0.15 -10.27 -1.44
C MET A 53 -1.26 -10.72 -1.79
N GLN A 54 -1.96 -9.95 -2.62
CA GLN A 54 -3.37 -10.17 -2.96
C GLN A 54 -3.64 -9.92 -4.44
N PRO A 55 -4.78 -10.40 -4.99
CA PRO A 55 -5.23 -10.02 -6.31
C PRO A 55 -5.39 -8.49 -6.40
N LEU A 56 -4.75 -7.88 -7.40
CA LEU A 56 -4.94 -6.47 -7.70
C LEU A 56 -6.20 -6.28 -8.57
N PRO A 57 -6.90 -5.14 -8.45
CA PRO A 57 -8.03 -4.83 -9.31
C PRO A 57 -7.63 -4.83 -10.78
N ASN A 58 -8.54 -5.28 -11.65
CA ASN A 58 -8.27 -5.41 -13.07
C ASN A 58 -8.32 -4.04 -13.77
N ASN A 59 -7.20 -3.32 -13.74
CA ASN A 59 -7.06 -2.00 -14.36
C ASN A 59 -6.15 -2.04 -15.59
N ARG A 60 -6.45 -1.20 -16.60
CA ARG A 60 -5.74 -1.15 -17.90
C ARG A 60 -4.22 -1.00 -17.75
N ILE A 61 -3.76 -0.18 -16.79
CA ILE A 61 -2.33 0.02 -16.49
C ILE A 61 -1.67 -1.30 -16.06
N LEU A 62 -2.32 -2.08 -15.20
CA LEU A 62 -1.79 -3.37 -14.77
C LEU A 62 -1.86 -4.44 -15.87
N GLN A 63 -2.61 -4.21 -16.95
CA GLN A 63 -2.64 -5.11 -18.11
C GLN A 63 -1.53 -4.79 -19.12
N SER A 64 -1.15 -3.51 -19.27
CA SER A 64 -0.14 -3.07 -20.24
C SER A 64 1.28 -3.08 -19.70
N ASP A 65 1.46 -2.96 -18.39
CA ASP A 65 2.77 -2.77 -17.76
C ASP A 65 3.17 -3.90 -16.81
N ASP A 66 4.45 -3.91 -16.45
CA ASP A 66 5.01 -4.82 -15.46
C ASP A 66 4.46 -4.53 -14.05
N LYS A 67 3.57 -5.40 -13.60
CA LYS A 67 2.91 -5.34 -12.28
C LYS A 67 3.89 -5.29 -11.11
N SER A 68 5.10 -5.83 -11.26
CA SER A 68 6.09 -5.85 -10.18
C SER A 68 6.56 -4.45 -9.75
N LYS A 69 6.40 -3.47 -10.67
CA LYS A 69 6.72 -2.05 -10.49
C LYS A 69 5.63 -1.26 -9.75
N PHE A 70 4.48 -1.86 -9.49
CA PHE A 70 3.36 -1.19 -8.84
C PHE A 70 3.12 -1.72 -7.42
N ILE A 71 2.63 -0.83 -6.56
CA ILE A 71 2.05 -1.14 -5.27
C ILE A 71 0.68 -0.46 -5.21
N LEU A 72 -0.34 -1.20 -4.78
CA LEU A 72 -1.64 -0.64 -4.47
C LEU A 72 -1.65 -0.10 -3.03
N LEU A 73 -1.96 1.17 -2.85
CA LEU A 73 -2.18 1.75 -1.52
C LEU A 73 -3.67 1.90 -1.25
N SER A 74 -4.12 1.54 -0.05
CA SER A 74 -5.49 1.73 0.42
C SER A 74 -5.51 2.52 1.71
N PHE A 75 -6.32 3.59 1.74
CA PHE A 75 -6.49 4.49 2.87
C PHE A 75 -7.94 4.54 3.39
N GLY A 76 -8.81 3.64 2.93
CA GLY A 76 -10.25 3.69 3.23
C GLY A 76 -10.56 3.66 4.73
N GLU A 77 -9.75 2.91 5.48
CA GLU A 77 -9.86 2.73 6.94
C GLU A 77 -8.93 3.66 7.74
N LEU A 78 -8.21 4.57 7.08
CA LEU A 78 -7.30 5.49 7.79
C LEU A 78 -8.09 6.66 8.36
N ARG A 79 -8.22 6.69 9.68
CA ARG A 79 -8.79 7.80 10.45
C ARG A 79 -7.93 8.00 11.69
N PHE A 80 -7.29 9.16 11.82
CA PHE A 80 -6.55 9.47 13.05
C PHE A 80 -7.53 9.96 14.13
N PRO A 81 -7.39 9.50 15.38
CA PRO A 81 -8.33 9.81 16.44
C PRO A 81 -8.30 11.30 16.75
N GLU A 82 -9.46 11.86 17.08
CA GLU A 82 -9.60 13.27 17.48
C GLU A 82 -9.04 14.29 16.46
N THR A 83 -9.04 13.92 15.16
CA THR A 83 -8.57 14.80 14.09
C THR A 83 -9.60 15.01 12.99
N THR A 84 -9.39 16.07 12.22
CA THR A 84 -10.22 16.38 11.04
C THR A 84 -9.86 15.50 9.85
N LEU A 85 -10.78 15.33 8.89
CA LEU A 85 -10.48 14.68 7.62
C LEU A 85 -9.31 15.33 6.85
N LYS A 86 -9.09 16.63 7.05
CA LYS A 86 -7.95 17.36 6.50
C LYS A 86 -6.62 16.78 6.99
N THR A 87 -6.54 16.36 8.25
CA THR A 87 -5.32 15.77 8.83
C THR A 87 -4.94 14.48 8.11
N THR A 88 -5.91 13.62 7.81
CA THR A 88 -5.68 12.41 7.02
C THR A 88 -5.26 12.76 5.59
N ALA A 89 -5.88 13.77 4.97
CA ALA A 89 -5.48 14.23 3.63
C ALA A 89 -4.04 14.77 3.61
N ASP A 90 -3.65 15.58 4.60
CA ASP A 90 -2.30 16.12 4.72
C ASP A 90 -1.25 14.99 4.90
N TYR A 91 -1.58 13.95 5.65
CA TYR A 91 -0.77 12.74 5.76
C TYR A 91 -0.59 12.04 4.40
N MET A 92 -1.68 11.81 3.67
CA MET A 92 -1.62 11.20 2.34
C MET A 92 -0.81 12.05 1.36
N ILE A 93 -0.96 13.38 1.40
CA ILE A 93 -0.21 14.32 0.55
C ILE A 93 1.29 14.22 0.83
N ARG A 94 1.72 14.15 2.11
CA ARG A 94 3.13 13.92 2.44
C ARG A 94 3.64 12.61 1.86
N LEU A 95 2.87 11.52 2.02
CA LEU A 95 3.22 10.22 1.46
C LEU A 95 3.37 10.27 -0.06
N PHE A 96 2.44 10.92 -0.77
CA PHE A 96 2.50 11.00 -2.23
C PHE A 96 3.68 11.84 -2.73
N LYS A 97 4.12 12.84 -1.96
CA LYS A 97 5.28 13.66 -2.29
C LYS A 97 6.60 12.93 -2.05
N GLU A 98 6.77 12.34 -0.87
CA GLU A 98 8.01 11.65 -0.47
C GLU A 98 8.14 10.26 -1.12
N GLY A 99 7.01 9.61 -1.36
CA GLY A 99 6.94 8.24 -1.82
C GLY A 99 7.07 7.22 -0.69
N LEU A 100 6.89 5.95 -1.06
CA LEU A 100 7.02 4.81 -0.17
C LEU A 100 8.24 3.99 -0.56
N PHE A 101 9.11 3.68 0.38
CA PHE A 101 10.30 2.89 0.16
C PHE A 101 10.08 1.47 0.66
N LEU A 102 10.24 0.49 -0.22
CA LEU A 102 10.14 -0.93 0.11
C LEU A 102 11.43 -1.63 -0.35
N ASN A 103 12.20 -2.18 0.59
CA ASN A 103 13.49 -2.83 0.31
C ASN A 103 14.43 -1.96 -0.54
N GLY A 104 14.50 -0.66 -0.23
CA GLY A 104 15.33 0.32 -0.93
C GLY A 104 14.77 0.84 -2.25
N ILE A 105 13.65 0.30 -2.75
CA ILE A 105 12.98 0.78 -3.97
C ILE A 105 11.96 1.86 -3.59
N GLN A 106 12.07 3.04 -4.20
CA GLN A 106 11.09 4.12 -4.04
C GLN A 106 9.89 3.93 -5.00
N TYR A 107 8.70 3.92 -4.44
CA TYR A 107 7.43 3.91 -5.16
C TYR A 107 6.79 5.29 -5.04
N ARG A 108 6.54 5.94 -6.19
CA ARG A 108 5.93 7.27 -6.26
C ARG A 108 4.47 7.18 -6.64
N PHE A 109 3.69 8.19 -6.24
CA PHE A 109 2.31 8.30 -6.69
C PHE A 109 2.24 8.39 -8.22
N TYR A 110 1.46 7.50 -8.83
CA TYR A 110 1.29 7.44 -10.28
C TYR A 110 -0.15 7.77 -10.68
N HIS A 111 -1.12 7.11 -10.04
CA HIS A 111 -2.52 7.29 -10.36
C HIS A 111 -3.40 6.87 -9.17
N HIS A 112 -4.62 7.38 -9.11
CA HIS A 112 -5.66 6.89 -8.22
C HIS A 112 -6.75 6.22 -9.06
N SER A 113 -7.28 5.09 -8.61
CA SER A 113 -8.41 4.44 -9.27
C SER A 113 -9.70 4.84 -8.56
N ASN A 114 -10.67 5.33 -9.32
CA ASN A 114 -12.04 5.52 -8.82
C ASN A 114 -12.75 4.16 -8.81
N THR A 115 -12.47 3.34 -7.81
CA THR A 115 -13.36 2.23 -7.48
C THR A 115 -14.43 2.74 -6.52
N LEU A 116 -15.63 3.01 -7.04
CA LEU A 116 -16.85 2.95 -6.25
C LEU A 116 -16.96 1.49 -5.77
N THR A 117 -16.74 1.27 -4.47
CA THR A 117 -17.25 0.07 -3.79
C THR A 117 -18.76 -0.01 -3.92
#